data_AF-A0A087UH61-F1
#
_entry.id   AF-A0A087UH61-F1
#
_cell.length_a   1.000
_cell.length_b   1.000
_cell.length_c   1.000
_cell.angle_alpha   90.00
_cell.angle_beta   90.00
_cell.angle_gamma   90.00
#
_symmetry.space_group_name_H-M   'P 1'
#
loop_
_entity.id
_entity.type
_entity.pdbx_description
1 polymer ?
#
loop_
_entity_poly.entity_id
_entity_poly.type
_entity_poly.pdbx_seq_one_letter_code
_entity_poly.pdbx_strand_id
1 'polypeptide(L)'
;MILAIHFLIPSKRNELDGIASEIIYDIYSYNGSEEERKLFQQEWETAKSIVLKENKMLNDAYQKHGFLKKNSFDEWQNLLKNGSKPDVSLLIKDCALILEHIKRKFKRCVSLDIIPDECKNVILPPVHCEPNKRYRNIDGSCNNLINPRWGMYGASFLRHQKAHYADDVSQIRESVHGIPLPNVRLLSNKLYSRKTLPDANTTMLLMNFGLLLDHDVVRSGQAADAILSCCSPEILQDPDLRHPLCLEIEVPESDVFYGPLNVSCLNFVRDSPAVGICP
;
A
#
# COMPACT_ATOMS: atom_id res chain seq x y z
N MET A 1 -23.15 5.59 2.99
CA MET A 1 -23.39 7.04 3.18
C MET A 1 -22.04 7.61 3.57
N ILE A 2 -21.29 8.12 2.60
CA ILE A 2 -19.92 8.58 2.80
C ILE A 2 -19.98 10.03 3.30
N LEU A 3 -19.79 10.21 4.61
CA LEU A 3 -19.54 11.46 5.31
C LEU A 3 -18.09 11.89 5.07
N ALA A 4 -17.82 12.43 3.88
CA ALA A 4 -16.58 13.15 3.62
C ALA A 4 -16.48 14.37 4.55
N ILE A 5 -15.67 14.25 5.60
CA ILE A 5 -15.25 15.37 6.44
C ILE A 5 -14.62 16.42 5.52
N HIS A 6 -15.30 17.56 5.36
CA HIS A 6 -14.76 18.69 4.63
C HIS A 6 -13.62 19.30 5.45
N PHE A 7 -12.39 18.91 5.14
CA PHE A 7 -11.29 19.85 5.31
C PHE A 7 -11.48 20.95 4.26
N LEU A 8 -12.14 22.03 4.68
CA LEU A 8 -12.19 23.27 3.92
C LEU A 8 -10.75 23.79 3.79
N ILE A 9 -10.08 23.49 2.68
CA ILE A 9 -8.93 24.28 2.25
C ILE A 9 -9.51 25.62 1.77
N PRO A 10 -9.22 26.75 2.43
CA PRO A 10 -9.88 28.02 2.12
C PRO A 10 -9.59 28.46 0.69
N SER A 11 -10.65 28.66 -0.09
CA SER A 11 -10.62 29.37 -1.37
C SER A 11 -10.58 30.87 -1.14
N LYS A 12 -9.45 31.39 -0.65
CA LYS A 12 -9.15 32.82 -0.71
C LYS A 12 -7.72 33.04 -1.18
N ARG A 13 -7.62 33.42 -2.45
CA ARG A 13 -6.48 34.11 -3.04
C ARG A 13 -6.38 35.49 -2.38
N ASN A 14 -5.15 35.86 -2.00
CA ASN A 14 -4.68 37.15 -1.49
C ASN A 14 -4.58 37.20 0.04
N GLU A 15 -3.33 37.40 0.52
CA GLU A 15 -2.87 37.60 1.92
C GLU A 15 -2.30 36.41 2.71
N LEU A 16 -1.53 35.51 2.08
CA LEU A 16 -0.55 34.66 2.78
C LEU A 16 0.73 34.45 1.93
N ASP A 17 1.33 35.53 1.43
CA ASP A 17 2.64 35.52 0.75
C ASP A 17 3.82 35.40 1.75
N GLY A 18 3.79 34.40 2.65
CA GLY A 18 4.90 34.27 3.61
C GLY A 18 5.00 32.98 4.41
N ILE A 19 3.98 32.11 4.44
CA ILE A 19 4.06 30.81 5.13
C ILE A 19 3.28 29.78 4.31
N ALA A 20 3.70 29.58 3.07
CA ALA A 20 3.43 28.31 2.40
C ALA A 20 4.35 27.30 3.07
N SER A 21 3.84 26.51 4.02
CA SER A 21 4.50 25.24 4.35
C SER A 21 4.61 24.49 3.03
N GLU A 22 5.83 24.31 2.53
CA GLU A 22 6.12 23.54 1.34
C GLU A 22 5.46 22.17 1.50
N ILE A 23 4.28 22.01 0.89
CA ILE A 23 3.87 20.69 0.44
C ILE A 23 4.80 20.46 -0.73
N ILE A 24 5.93 19.83 -0.44
CA ILE A 24 6.95 19.54 -1.45
C ILE A 24 6.31 18.55 -2.42
N TYR A 25 5.85 19.07 -3.56
CA TYR A 25 5.48 18.29 -4.73
C TYR A 25 6.73 18.18 -5.59
N ASP A 26 7.69 17.39 -5.14
CA ASP A 26 8.89 17.10 -5.90
C ASP A 26 8.56 16.03 -6.95
N ILE A 27 7.83 16.48 -7.97
CA ILE A 27 7.70 15.78 -9.24
C ILE A 27 9.02 15.99 -9.99
N TYR A 28 10.04 15.24 -9.62
CA TYR A 28 11.28 15.19 -10.38
C TYR A 28 10.99 14.56 -11.75
N SER A 29 10.87 15.40 -12.78
CA SER A 29 10.99 14.97 -14.18
C SER A 29 12.39 14.40 -14.36
N TYR A 30 12.51 13.07 -14.48
CA TYR A 30 13.75 12.48 -14.95
C TYR A 30 13.93 12.86 -16.41
N ASN A 31 14.63 13.98 -16.62
CA ASN A 31 15.13 14.42 -17.92
C ASN A 31 16.56 13.85 -18.10
N GLY A 32 16.75 12.57 -17.77
CA GLY A 32 18.03 11.89 -17.88
C GLY A 32 18.50 11.74 -19.33
N SER A 33 19.79 11.44 -19.50
CA SER A 33 20.40 11.19 -20.81
C SER A 33 19.72 10.03 -21.55
N GLU A 34 19.93 9.92 -22.87
CA GLU A 34 19.35 8.81 -23.65
C GLU A 34 19.77 7.43 -23.11
N GLU A 35 21.01 7.31 -22.64
CA GLU A 35 21.54 6.09 -21.98
C GLU A 35 20.81 5.80 -20.67
N GLU A 36 20.57 6.84 -19.89
CA GLU A 36 19.86 6.82 -18.62
C GLU A 36 18.39 6.39 -18.79
N ARG A 37 17.75 6.75 -19.91
CA ARG A 37 16.40 6.28 -20.27
C ARG A 37 16.39 4.82 -20.71
N LYS A 38 17.41 4.38 -21.48
CA LYS A 38 17.55 2.96 -21.88
C LYS A 38 17.76 2.07 -20.66
N LEU A 39 18.60 2.49 -19.72
CA LEU A 39 18.80 1.78 -18.46
C LEU A 39 17.49 1.69 -17.65
N PHE A 40 16.74 2.79 -17.55
CA PHE A 40 15.44 2.77 -16.88
C PHE A 40 14.48 1.75 -17.50
N GLN A 41 14.36 1.72 -18.83
CA GLN A 41 13.49 0.76 -19.52
C GLN A 41 13.93 -0.69 -19.29
N GLN A 42 15.24 -0.96 -19.30
CA GLN A 42 15.76 -2.29 -19.01
C GLN A 42 15.44 -2.74 -17.58
N GLU A 43 15.63 -1.85 -16.60
CA GLU A 43 15.29 -2.14 -15.20
C GLU A 43 13.78 -2.28 -15.01
N TRP A 44 12.96 -1.53 -15.77
CA TRP A 44 11.50 -1.66 -15.76
C TRP A 44 11.06 -3.06 -16.16
N GLU A 45 11.55 -3.57 -17.30
CA GLU A 45 11.22 -4.92 -17.76
C GLU A 45 11.73 -5.99 -16.79
N THR A 46 12.89 -5.76 -16.17
CA THR A 46 13.44 -6.64 -15.13
C THR A 46 12.51 -6.70 -13.91
N ALA A 47 12.11 -5.53 -13.38
CA ALA A 47 11.20 -5.43 -12.24
C ALA A 47 9.81 -6.04 -12.54
N LYS A 48 9.28 -5.80 -13.75
CA LYS A 48 8.04 -6.43 -14.23
C LYS A 48 8.14 -7.95 -14.24
N SER A 49 9.25 -8.49 -14.75
CA SER A 49 9.49 -9.93 -14.77
C SER A 49 9.53 -10.53 -13.36
N ILE A 50 10.17 -9.83 -12.40
CA ILE A 50 10.22 -10.24 -10.99
C ILE A 50 8.80 -10.30 -10.40
N VAL A 51 8.02 -9.22 -10.53
CA VAL A 51 6.65 -9.17 -9.98
C VAL A 51 5.75 -10.24 -10.59
N LEU A 52 5.82 -10.47 -11.91
CA LEU A 52 5.06 -11.52 -12.57
C LEU A 52 5.48 -12.93 -12.11
N LYS A 53 6.77 -13.15 -11.87
CA LYS A 53 7.29 -14.41 -11.32
C LYS A 53 6.81 -14.63 -9.89
N GLU A 54 6.84 -13.61 -9.05
CA GLU A 54 6.34 -13.67 -7.67
C GLU A 54 4.84 -13.96 -7.63
N ASN A 55 4.04 -13.27 -8.45
CA ASN A 55 2.61 -13.54 -8.59
C ASN A 55 2.35 -14.98 -9.05
N LYS A 56 3.18 -15.52 -9.96
CA LYS A 56 3.08 -16.91 -10.40
C LYS A 56 3.44 -17.88 -9.27
N MET A 57 4.54 -17.65 -8.56
CA MET A 57 4.96 -18.47 -7.42
C MET A 57 3.88 -18.49 -6.33
N LEU A 58 3.28 -17.33 -6.06
CA LEU A 58 2.18 -17.18 -5.12
C LEU A 58 0.98 -18.03 -5.54
N ASN A 59 0.56 -17.93 -6.81
CA ASN A 59 -0.53 -18.74 -7.37
C ASN A 59 -0.24 -20.25 -7.33
N ASP A 60 0.98 -20.67 -7.68
CA ASP A 60 1.39 -22.08 -7.68
C ASP A 60 1.45 -22.65 -6.26
N ALA A 61 1.97 -21.87 -5.30
CA ALA A 61 1.96 -22.22 -3.87
C ALA A 61 0.53 -22.37 -3.33
N TYR A 62 -0.39 -21.48 -3.73
CA TYR A 62 -1.80 -21.59 -3.33
C TYR A 62 -2.50 -22.82 -3.92
N GLN A 63 -2.22 -23.15 -5.18
CA GLN A 63 -2.77 -24.36 -5.81
C GLN A 63 -2.24 -25.63 -5.15
N LYS A 64 -0.94 -25.66 -4.81
CA LYS A 64 -0.29 -26.83 -4.22
C LYS A 64 -0.69 -27.07 -2.76
N HIS A 65 -0.87 -26.00 -1.97
CA HIS A 65 -1.12 -26.10 -0.53
C HIS A 65 -2.61 -25.92 -0.14
N GLY A 66 -3.53 -25.78 -1.10
CA GLY A 66 -4.98 -25.89 -0.86
C GLY A 66 -5.62 -24.72 -0.10
N PHE A 67 -5.00 -23.54 -0.08
CA PHE A 67 -5.49 -22.36 0.64
C PHE A 67 -6.71 -21.68 -0.02
N LEU A 68 -7.06 -22.06 -1.26
CA LEU A 68 -8.33 -21.67 -1.88
C LEU A 68 -9.40 -22.73 -1.56
N LYS A 69 -10.44 -22.34 -0.79
CA LYS A 69 -11.65 -23.17 -0.69
C LYS A 69 -12.15 -23.48 -2.10
N LYS A 70 -12.19 -24.77 -2.43
CA LYS A 70 -12.61 -25.40 -3.70
C LYS A 70 -13.82 -24.74 -4.38
N ASN A 71 -14.73 -24.15 -3.61
CA ASN A 71 -16.01 -23.64 -4.11
C ASN A 71 -15.95 -22.28 -4.82
N SER A 72 -14.85 -21.51 -4.72
CA SER A 72 -14.71 -20.26 -5.52
C SER A 72 -14.00 -20.49 -6.86
N PHE A 73 -13.32 -21.62 -7.02
CA PHE A 73 -12.47 -21.88 -8.19
C PHE A 73 -13.29 -22.26 -9.42
N ASP A 74 -14.38 -23.02 -9.25
CA ASP A 74 -15.26 -23.38 -10.38
C ASP A 74 -16.01 -22.15 -10.95
N GLU A 75 -16.22 -21.12 -10.13
CA GLU A 75 -16.84 -19.85 -10.56
C GLU A 75 -15.87 -19.00 -11.39
N TRP A 76 -14.58 -18.95 -11.00
CA TRP A 76 -13.53 -18.24 -11.74
C TRP A 76 -13.02 -19.00 -12.98
N GLN A 77 -12.91 -20.33 -12.92
CA GLN A 77 -12.48 -21.13 -14.07
C GLN A 77 -13.48 -21.11 -15.23
N ASN A 78 -14.78 -20.97 -14.94
CA ASN A 78 -15.79 -20.81 -15.98
C ASN A 78 -15.76 -19.42 -16.64
N LEU A 79 -15.32 -18.38 -15.92
CA LEU A 79 -15.07 -17.05 -16.50
C LEU A 79 -13.81 -17.04 -17.39
N LEU A 80 -12.78 -17.83 -17.05
CA LEU A 80 -11.52 -17.90 -17.80
C LEU A 80 -11.58 -18.79 -19.05
N LYS A 81 -12.58 -19.68 -19.19
CA LYS A 81 -12.70 -20.57 -20.35
C LYS A 81 -13.40 -19.95 -21.56
N ASN A 82 -14.12 -18.84 -21.40
CA ASN A 82 -14.83 -18.16 -22.49
C ASN A 82 -14.29 -16.77 -22.83
N GLY A 83 -13.13 -16.38 -22.28
CA GLY A 83 -12.42 -15.17 -22.66
C GLY A 83 -11.17 -15.52 -23.46
N SER A 84 -10.92 -14.75 -24.52
CA SER A 84 -9.62 -14.57 -25.18
C SER A 84 -8.44 -14.69 -24.20
N LYS A 85 -7.29 -15.22 -24.66
CA LYS A 85 -5.99 -15.23 -23.93
C LYS A 85 -5.88 -14.02 -22.98
N PRO A 86 -5.49 -14.19 -21.70
CA PRO A 86 -5.48 -13.07 -20.79
C PRO A 86 -4.47 -12.04 -21.29
N ASP A 87 -5.00 -10.93 -21.78
CA ASP A 87 -4.31 -9.65 -21.75
C ASP A 87 -4.03 -9.39 -20.27
N VAL A 88 -2.81 -9.63 -19.81
CA VAL A 88 -2.47 -9.46 -18.38
C VAL A 88 -2.34 -7.96 -18.13
N SER A 89 -3.47 -7.28 -18.06
CA SER A 89 -3.61 -5.92 -17.56
C SER A 89 -3.01 -5.88 -16.16
N LEU A 90 -1.85 -5.24 -16.00
CA LEU A 90 -1.26 -4.99 -14.69
C LEU A 90 -2.28 -4.28 -13.79
N LEU A 91 -2.41 -4.73 -12.54
CA LEU A 91 -3.23 -4.05 -11.55
C LEU A 91 -2.43 -2.90 -10.92
N ILE A 92 -3.13 -1.98 -10.24
CA ILE A 92 -2.51 -0.86 -9.51
C ILE A 92 -1.39 -1.36 -8.58
N LYS A 93 -1.61 -2.50 -7.91
CA LYS A 93 -0.63 -3.14 -7.01
C LYS A 93 0.64 -3.60 -7.74
N ASP A 94 0.51 -4.17 -8.93
CA ASP A 94 1.66 -4.68 -9.69
C ASP A 94 2.55 -3.51 -10.14
N CYS A 95 1.93 -2.46 -10.67
CA CYS A 95 2.63 -1.25 -11.07
C CYS A 95 3.33 -0.57 -9.89
N ALA A 96 2.70 -0.56 -8.71
CA ALA A 96 3.33 0.02 -7.54
C ALA A 96 4.52 -0.80 -7.00
N LEU A 97 4.44 -2.14 -7.07
CA LEU A 97 5.56 -3.03 -6.75
C LEU A 97 6.73 -2.87 -7.72
N ILE A 98 6.46 -2.74 -9.02
CA ILE A 98 7.48 -2.43 -10.03
C ILE A 98 8.17 -1.10 -9.68
N LEU A 99 7.40 -0.08 -9.33
CA LEU A 99 7.96 1.23 -8.96
C LEU A 99 8.77 1.19 -7.67
N GLU A 100 8.40 0.37 -6.68
CA GLU A 100 9.22 0.14 -5.49
C GLU A 100 10.59 -0.45 -5.88
N HIS A 101 10.63 -1.46 -6.75
CA HIS A 101 11.88 -2.04 -7.25
C HIS A 101 12.77 -1.01 -7.94
N ILE A 102 12.17 -0.19 -8.82
CA ILE A 102 12.89 0.86 -9.53
C ILE A 102 13.44 1.91 -8.55
N LYS A 103 12.63 2.36 -7.58
CA LYS A 103 13.08 3.31 -6.56
C LYS A 103 14.26 2.77 -5.76
N ARG A 104 14.25 1.49 -5.39
CA ARG A 104 15.40 0.84 -4.70
C ARG A 104 16.64 0.80 -5.56
N LYS A 105 16.51 0.46 -6.85
CA LYS A 105 17.64 0.37 -7.78
C LYS A 105 18.32 1.72 -7.99
N PHE A 106 17.55 2.77 -8.23
CA PHE A 106 18.08 4.09 -8.54
C PHE A 106 18.29 4.98 -7.30
N LYS A 107 17.77 4.59 -6.13
CA LYS A 107 17.78 5.38 -4.87
C LYS A 107 17.28 6.81 -5.06
N ARG A 108 16.36 6.99 -6.01
CA ARG A 108 15.77 8.28 -6.35
C ARG A 108 14.35 8.08 -6.82
N CYS A 109 13.71 9.23 -6.94
CA CYS A 109 12.35 9.35 -7.39
C CYS A 109 12.21 9.17 -8.89
N VAL A 110 11.07 8.62 -9.28
CA VAL A 110 10.72 8.31 -10.66
C VAL A 110 9.59 9.24 -11.06
N SER A 111 9.78 10.03 -12.13
CA SER A 111 8.69 10.84 -12.67
C SER A 111 7.55 9.95 -13.13
N LEU A 112 6.32 10.40 -12.93
CA LEU A 112 5.14 9.77 -13.52
C LEU A 112 5.18 9.80 -15.07
N ASP A 113 5.92 10.73 -15.65
CA ASP A 113 6.03 10.89 -17.11
C ASP A 113 6.82 9.78 -17.79
N ILE A 114 7.73 9.13 -17.07
CA ILE A 114 8.58 8.06 -17.60
C ILE A 114 8.00 6.67 -17.34
N ILE A 115 6.88 6.60 -16.62
CA ILE A 115 6.16 5.35 -16.39
C ILE A 115 5.49 4.92 -17.71
N PRO A 116 5.66 3.66 -18.16
CA PRO A 116 4.97 3.13 -19.32
C PRO A 116 3.45 3.26 -19.24
N ASP A 117 2.80 3.47 -20.39
CA ASP A 117 1.36 3.74 -20.48
C ASP A 117 0.49 2.64 -19.84
N GLU A 118 0.96 1.39 -19.87
CA GLU A 118 0.34 0.25 -19.20
C GLU A 118 0.12 0.49 -17.70
N CYS A 119 1.07 1.16 -17.03
CA CYS A 119 0.95 1.52 -15.62
C CYS A 119 0.41 2.93 -15.43
N LYS A 120 0.74 3.86 -16.32
CA LYS A 120 0.25 5.24 -16.25
C LYS A 120 -1.27 5.31 -16.26
N ASN A 121 -1.94 4.55 -17.14
CA ASN A 121 -3.40 4.56 -17.23
C ASN A 121 -4.08 3.89 -16.04
N VAL A 122 -3.39 2.93 -15.40
CA VAL A 122 -3.88 2.20 -14.23
C VAL A 122 -3.73 3.03 -12.95
N ILE A 123 -2.59 3.71 -12.79
CA ILE A 123 -2.28 4.53 -11.61
C ILE A 123 -2.96 5.92 -11.71
N LEU A 124 -2.98 6.49 -12.91
CA LEU A 124 -3.47 7.84 -13.19
C LEU A 124 -4.54 7.78 -14.28
N PRO A 125 -5.71 7.16 -14.00
CA PRO A 125 -6.77 7.11 -14.99
C PRO A 125 -7.13 8.54 -15.43
N PRO A 126 -7.42 8.77 -16.73
CA PRO A 126 -7.81 10.09 -17.21
C PRO A 126 -9.07 10.56 -16.48
N VAL A 127 -9.04 11.77 -15.94
CA VAL A 127 -10.17 12.37 -15.21
C VAL A 127 -10.71 13.55 -15.99
N HIS A 128 -12.00 13.52 -16.31
CA HIS A 128 -12.73 14.64 -16.90
C HIS A 128 -13.77 15.15 -15.93
N CYS A 129 -13.80 16.46 -15.70
CA CYS A 129 -14.69 17.09 -14.73
C CYS A 129 -15.74 17.96 -15.41
N GLU A 130 -16.99 17.76 -15.00
CA GLU A 130 -18.11 18.61 -15.35
C GLU A 130 -18.36 19.61 -14.20
N PRO A 131 -18.03 20.90 -14.35
CA PRO A 131 -18.13 21.87 -13.25
C PRO A 131 -19.54 22.03 -12.67
N ASN A 132 -20.57 21.76 -13.48
CA ASN A 132 -21.98 21.91 -13.12
C ASN A 132 -22.62 20.60 -12.61
N LYS A 133 -21.83 19.55 -12.39
CA LYS A 133 -22.34 18.27 -11.90
C LYS A 133 -22.89 18.42 -10.48
N ARG A 134 -24.16 18.07 -10.30
CA ARG A 134 -24.88 18.25 -9.02
C ARG A 134 -24.39 17.36 -7.88
N TYR A 135 -23.92 16.16 -8.21
CA TYR A 135 -23.58 15.13 -7.22
C TYR A 135 -22.13 14.69 -7.33
N ARG A 136 -21.57 14.27 -6.20
CA ARG A 136 -20.19 13.80 -6.09
C ARG A 136 -19.99 12.52 -6.91
N ASN A 137 -18.80 12.36 -7.47
CA ASN A 137 -18.39 11.08 -8.02
C ASN A 137 -18.20 10.08 -6.88
N ILE A 138 -18.53 8.81 -7.13
CA ILE A 138 -18.42 7.73 -6.13
C ILE A 138 -16.97 7.53 -5.68
N ASP A 139 -16.02 7.72 -6.60
CA ASP A 139 -14.59 7.63 -6.34
C ASP A 139 -14.01 8.91 -5.71
N GLY A 140 -14.81 9.96 -5.49
CA GLY A 140 -14.33 11.25 -4.97
C GLY A 140 -13.62 12.16 -5.98
N SER A 141 -13.46 11.73 -7.24
CA SER A 141 -12.85 12.56 -8.28
C SER A 141 -13.65 13.83 -8.55
N CYS A 142 -12.98 14.86 -9.08
CA CYS A 142 -13.55 16.17 -9.42
C CYS A 142 -14.15 16.95 -8.25
N ASN A 143 -13.88 16.56 -6.99
CA ASN A 143 -14.26 17.38 -5.84
C ASN A 143 -13.52 18.74 -5.85
N ASN A 144 -12.26 18.73 -6.30
CA ASN A 144 -11.49 19.92 -6.60
C ASN A 144 -11.28 20.02 -8.11
N LEU A 145 -11.81 21.07 -8.76
CA LEU A 145 -11.74 21.23 -10.22
C LEU A 145 -10.33 21.56 -10.74
N ILE A 146 -9.46 22.14 -9.89
CA ILE A 146 -8.07 22.45 -10.23
C ILE A 146 -7.21 21.18 -10.12
N ASN A 147 -7.45 20.38 -9.07
CA ASN A 147 -6.77 19.12 -8.81
C ASN A 147 -7.77 17.97 -8.71
N PRO A 148 -8.29 17.45 -9.85
CA PRO A 148 -9.38 16.48 -9.89
C PRO A 148 -9.17 15.16 -9.12
N ARG A 149 -7.92 14.82 -8.79
CA ARG A 149 -7.54 13.56 -8.15
C ARG A 149 -7.36 13.67 -6.63
N TRP A 150 -7.41 14.87 -6.06
CA TRP A 150 -7.24 15.05 -4.61
C TRP A 150 -8.39 14.41 -3.83
N GLY A 151 -8.05 13.51 -2.92
CA GLY A 151 -9.02 12.77 -2.11
C GLY A 151 -9.79 11.68 -2.88
N MET A 152 -9.38 11.36 -4.11
CA MET A 152 -9.97 10.28 -4.89
C MET A 152 -9.59 8.91 -4.31
N TYR A 153 -10.48 7.94 -4.38
CA TYR A 153 -10.20 6.54 -4.05
C TYR A 153 -9.00 6.02 -4.86
N GLY A 154 -8.11 5.29 -4.19
CA GLY A 154 -6.88 4.76 -4.80
C GLY A 154 -5.74 5.79 -4.91
N ALA A 155 -5.96 7.05 -4.51
CA ALA A 155 -4.87 8.02 -4.39
C ALA A 155 -3.92 7.67 -3.25
N SER A 156 -2.65 8.09 -3.38
CA SER A 156 -1.65 7.93 -2.32
C SER A 156 -1.94 8.86 -1.14
N PHE A 157 -1.58 8.43 0.07
CA PHE A 157 -1.65 9.28 1.25
C PHE A 157 -0.69 10.46 1.12
N LEU A 158 -1.17 11.65 1.48
CA LEU A 158 -0.33 12.83 1.63
C LEU A 158 0.65 12.62 2.78
N ARG A 159 1.91 13.00 2.56
CA ARG A 159 2.95 12.94 3.58
C ARG A 159 3.18 14.33 4.15
N HIS A 160 2.96 14.49 5.45
CA HIS A 160 3.32 15.72 6.17
C HIS A 160 4.81 15.78 6.51
N GLN A 161 5.52 14.65 6.45
CA GLN A 161 6.95 14.52 6.70
C GLN A 161 7.55 13.48 5.75
N LYS A 162 8.86 13.58 5.48
CA LYS A 162 9.59 12.59 4.67
C LYS A 162 9.43 11.19 5.29
N ALA A 163 9.21 10.20 4.43
CA ALA A 163 9.19 8.80 4.86
C ALA A 163 10.55 8.37 5.42
N HIS A 164 10.57 7.54 6.46
CA HIS A 164 11.80 7.08 7.10
C HIS A 164 11.91 5.55 7.01
N TYR A 165 12.62 5.10 5.98
CA TYR A 165 12.95 3.70 5.71
C TYR A 165 14.46 3.50 5.82
N ALA A 166 14.92 2.29 6.12
CA ALA A 166 16.37 2.03 6.26
C ALA A 166 17.14 2.22 4.95
N ASP A 167 16.49 2.01 3.81
CA ASP A 167 17.04 2.25 2.47
C ASP A 167 16.45 3.49 1.77
N ASP A 168 15.81 4.39 2.52
CA ASP A 168 15.05 5.55 2.02
C ASP A 168 13.88 5.21 1.07
N VAL A 169 13.58 3.92 0.85
CA VAL A 169 12.56 3.50 -0.12
C VAL A 169 11.46 2.66 0.52
N SER A 170 11.81 1.51 1.10
CA SER A 170 10.78 0.57 1.55
C SER A 170 11.22 -0.44 2.63
N GLN A 171 12.51 -0.54 2.93
CA GLN A 171 13.00 -1.41 4.00
C GLN A 171 12.57 -0.91 5.37
N ILE A 172 12.23 -1.86 6.27
CA ILE A 172 11.85 -1.57 7.65
C ILE A 172 12.89 -0.66 8.26
N ARG A 173 12.42 0.39 8.94
CA ARG A 173 13.29 1.36 9.60
C ARG A 173 14.20 0.66 10.62
N GLU A 174 15.45 1.08 10.67
CA GLU A 174 16.40 0.70 11.71
C GLU A 174 16.51 1.77 12.79
N SER A 175 17.15 1.43 13.90
CA SER A 175 17.52 2.41 14.91
C SER A 175 18.58 3.38 14.39
N VAL A 176 18.81 4.49 15.12
CA VAL A 176 19.88 5.45 14.81
C VAL A 176 21.29 4.86 14.87
N HIS A 177 21.44 3.66 15.44
CA HIS A 177 22.70 2.93 15.54
C HIS A 177 22.85 1.83 14.48
N GLY A 178 21.91 1.73 13.51
CA GLY A 178 21.94 0.70 12.47
C GLY A 178 21.59 -0.71 12.98
N ILE A 179 20.98 -0.82 14.18
CA ILE A 179 20.48 -2.10 14.71
C ILE A 179 18.96 -2.22 14.50
N PRO A 180 18.42 -3.46 14.37
CA PRO A 180 16.99 -3.70 14.24
C PRO A 180 16.16 -3.09 15.38
N LEU A 181 14.95 -2.64 15.06
CA LEU A 181 14.02 -2.13 16.06
C LEU A 181 13.49 -3.27 16.95
N PRO A 182 13.10 -2.97 18.21
CA PRO A 182 12.54 -4.00 19.09
C PRO A 182 11.30 -4.65 18.48
N ASN A 183 11.16 -5.96 18.71
CA ASN A 183 10.00 -6.73 18.30
C ASN A 183 8.68 -6.10 18.82
N VAL A 184 7.72 -5.90 17.92
CA VAL A 184 6.46 -5.19 18.23
C VAL A 184 5.58 -5.96 19.22
N ARG A 185 5.63 -7.29 19.22
CA ARG A 185 4.89 -8.12 20.17
C ARG A 185 5.49 -8.04 21.57
N LEU A 186 6.82 -8.03 21.68
CA LEU A 186 7.52 -7.77 22.94
C LEU A 186 7.14 -6.40 23.51
N LEU A 187 7.12 -5.36 22.69
CA LEU A 187 6.68 -4.02 23.11
C LEU A 187 5.22 -4.03 23.54
N SER A 188 4.33 -4.71 22.80
CA SER A 188 2.92 -4.85 23.17
C SER A 188 2.75 -5.44 24.57
N ASN A 189 3.48 -6.51 24.88
CA ASN A 189 3.44 -7.15 26.20
C ASN A 189 3.98 -6.27 27.33
N LYS A 190 5.00 -5.47 27.05
CA LYS A 190 5.66 -4.63 28.07
C LYS A 190 4.93 -3.32 28.33
N LEU A 191 4.33 -2.71 27.30
CA LEU A 191 3.79 -1.36 27.36
C LEU A 191 2.28 -1.31 27.61
N TYR A 192 1.51 -2.30 27.13
CA TYR A 192 0.06 -2.28 27.27
C TYR A 192 -0.41 -3.09 28.47
N SER A 193 -1.28 -2.47 29.28
CA SER A 193 -1.97 -3.15 30.38
C SER A 193 -3.13 -3.98 29.84
N ARG A 194 -3.31 -5.18 30.38
CA ARG A 194 -4.47 -6.04 30.11
C ARG A 194 -5.70 -5.70 30.97
N LYS A 195 -5.64 -4.64 31.79
CA LYS A 195 -6.76 -4.20 32.62
C LYS A 195 -7.68 -3.29 31.80
N THR A 196 -8.90 -3.74 31.56
CA THR A 196 -9.96 -2.89 31.01
C THR A 196 -10.62 -2.12 32.15
N LEU A 197 -10.61 -0.78 32.05
CA LEU A 197 -11.37 0.09 32.93
C LEU A 197 -12.50 0.70 32.10
N PRO A 198 -13.77 0.41 32.38
CA PRO A 198 -14.87 1.06 31.69
C PRO A 198 -14.87 2.55 32.04
N ASP A 199 -15.04 3.40 31.03
CA ASP A 199 -15.30 4.82 31.23
C ASP A 199 -16.77 5.01 31.62
N ALA A 200 -17.00 5.68 32.75
CA ALA A 200 -18.34 5.91 33.28
C ALA A 200 -19.12 7.00 32.51
N ASN A 201 -18.43 7.81 31.70
CA ASN A 201 -19.01 9.00 31.07
C ASN A 201 -19.23 8.86 29.56
N THR A 202 -18.92 7.71 28.97
CA THR A 202 -19.06 7.49 27.53
C THR A 202 -19.85 6.21 27.24
N THR A 203 -20.64 6.24 26.18
CA THR A 203 -21.35 5.06 25.69
C THR A 203 -20.50 4.35 24.65
N MET A 204 -20.81 3.07 24.44
CA MET A 204 -20.21 2.26 23.36
C MET A 204 -20.39 2.89 21.97
N LEU A 205 -21.36 3.79 21.79
CA LEU A 205 -21.58 4.52 20.55
C LEU A 205 -20.37 5.38 20.18
N LEU A 206 -19.63 5.94 21.13
CA LEU A 206 -18.45 6.76 20.84
C LEU A 206 -17.39 5.97 20.07
N MET A 207 -17.07 4.76 20.53
CA MET A 207 -16.12 3.88 19.85
C MET A 207 -16.61 3.46 18.46
N ASN A 208 -17.88 3.06 18.36
CA ASN A 208 -18.46 2.62 17.09
C ASN A 208 -18.55 3.76 16.06
N PHE A 209 -18.86 4.98 16.51
CA PHE A 209 -18.88 6.14 15.64
C PHE A 209 -17.47 6.52 15.16
N GLY A 210 -16.44 6.36 16.01
CA GLY A 210 -15.04 6.50 15.62
C GLY A 210 -14.67 5.53 14.49
N LEU A 211 -15.02 4.25 14.62
CA LEU A 211 -14.81 3.25 13.56
C LEU A 211 -15.58 3.56 12.28
N LEU A 212 -16.82 4.04 12.39
CA LEU A 212 -17.62 4.46 11.24
C LEU A 212 -16.91 5.57 10.45
N LEU A 213 -16.37 6.57 11.15
CA LEU A 213 -15.63 7.67 10.52
C LEU A 213 -14.31 7.20 9.93
N ASP A 214 -13.55 6.38 10.65
CA ASP A 214 -12.27 5.83 10.17
C ASP A 214 -12.45 5.08 8.84
N HIS A 215 -13.41 4.14 8.81
CA HIS A 215 -13.71 3.34 7.61
C HIS A 215 -14.27 4.15 6.44
N ASP A 216 -14.74 5.36 6.69
CA ASP A 216 -15.27 6.24 5.65
C ASP A 216 -14.21 7.18 5.06
N VAL A 217 -13.20 7.53 5.84
CA VAL A 217 -12.16 8.49 5.46
C VAL A 217 -10.89 7.80 5.00
N VAL A 218 -10.52 6.67 5.61
CA VAL A 218 -9.20 6.04 5.40
C VAL A 218 -9.35 4.54 5.18
N ARG A 219 -8.67 4.06 4.14
CA ARG A 219 -8.39 2.64 3.96
C ARG A 219 -7.06 2.46 3.24
N SER A 220 -6.12 1.74 3.85
CA SER A 220 -4.92 1.31 3.13
C SER A 220 -5.25 0.15 2.19
N GLY A 221 -4.66 0.16 0.99
CA GLY A 221 -4.72 -1.01 0.10
C GLY A 221 -3.77 -2.07 0.63
N GLN A 222 -4.24 -3.29 0.89
CA GLN A 222 -3.33 -4.40 1.22
C GLN A 222 -2.67 -4.91 -0.06
N ALA A 223 -1.35 -5.13 -0.01
CA ALA A 223 -0.56 -5.47 -1.19
C ALA A 223 -0.86 -6.87 -1.75
N ALA A 224 -1.25 -7.80 -0.88
CA ALA A 224 -1.72 -9.12 -1.23
C ALA A 224 -3.17 -9.28 -0.74
N ASP A 225 -3.95 -10.06 -1.48
CA ASP A 225 -5.26 -10.50 -1.01
C ASP A 225 -5.10 -11.28 0.32
N ALA A 226 -6.17 -11.39 1.11
CA ALA A 226 -6.23 -12.00 2.45
C ALA A 226 -5.75 -13.47 2.56
N ILE A 227 -5.14 -13.99 1.51
CA ILE A 227 -4.65 -15.35 1.32
C ILE A 227 -3.15 -15.44 1.63
N LEU A 228 -2.37 -14.34 1.64
CA LEU A 228 -0.92 -14.41 1.89
C LEU A 228 -0.63 -14.73 3.36
N SER A 229 -0.07 -15.92 3.59
CA SER A 229 0.31 -16.42 4.92
C SER A 229 1.82 -16.45 5.05
N CYS A 230 2.38 -15.41 5.66
CA CYS A 230 3.80 -15.26 5.98
C CYS A 230 4.27 -16.14 7.14
N CYS A 231 3.33 -16.77 7.85
CA CYS A 231 3.60 -17.68 8.96
C CYS A 231 3.44 -19.15 8.59
N SER A 232 3.34 -19.50 7.30
CA SER A 232 3.28 -20.91 6.92
C SER A 232 4.61 -21.59 7.32
N PRO A 233 4.58 -22.83 7.86
CA PRO A 233 5.81 -23.53 8.24
C PRO A 233 6.82 -23.65 7.11
N GLU A 234 6.34 -23.84 5.87
CA GLU A 234 7.17 -23.93 4.68
C GLU A 234 7.89 -22.61 4.38
N ILE A 235 7.20 -21.48 4.50
CA ILE A 235 7.77 -20.14 4.30
C ILE A 235 8.75 -19.77 5.43
N LEU A 236 8.44 -20.15 6.68
CA LEU A 236 9.32 -19.89 7.81
C LEU A 236 10.63 -20.71 7.76
N GLN A 237 10.60 -21.88 7.12
CA GLN A 237 11.77 -22.76 6.98
C GLN A 237 12.63 -22.42 5.75
N ASP A 238 12.04 -21.80 4.72
CA ASP A 238 12.71 -21.48 3.48
C ASP A 238 12.57 -19.99 3.11
N PRO A 239 13.63 -19.18 3.33
CA PRO A 239 13.66 -17.78 2.94
C PRO A 239 13.38 -17.52 1.45
N ASP A 240 13.68 -18.48 0.57
CA ASP A 240 13.46 -18.32 -0.88
C ASP A 240 11.98 -18.41 -1.25
N LEU A 241 11.13 -18.96 -0.36
CA LEU A 241 9.68 -19.00 -0.51
C LEU A 241 8.99 -17.78 0.09
N ARG A 242 9.74 -16.90 0.77
CA ARG A 242 9.18 -15.72 1.43
C ARG A 242 8.81 -14.65 0.41
N HIS A 243 7.53 -14.30 0.34
CA HIS A 243 7.07 -13.20 -0.49
C HIS A 243 7.67 -11.86 0.00
N PRO A 244 8.11 -10.94 -0.87
CA PRO A 244 8.67 -9.64 -0.47
C PRO A 244 7.74 -8.72 0.35
N LEU A 245 6.44 -9.03 0.39
CA LEU A 245 5.43 -8.30 1.13
C LEU A 245 5.26 -8.85 2.55
N CYS A 246 5.92 -9.97 2.88
CA CYS A 246 5.82 -10.58 4.19
C CYS A 246 6.62 -9.81 5.25
N LEU A 247 5.90 -9.43 6.30
CA LEU A 247 6.43 -8.69 7.44
C LEU A 247 5.87 -9.28 8.74
N GLU A 248 5.90 -10.61 8.84
CA GLU A 248 5.40 -11.36 9.98
C GLU A 248 5.93 -10.84 11.32
N ILE A 249 5.10 -10.97 12.35
CA ILE A 249 5.46 -10.58 13.70
C ILE A 249 5.87 -11.85 14.45
N GLU A 250 7.17 -11.97 14.71
CA GLU A 250 7.70 -13.03 15.58
C GLU A 250 7.10 -12.90 16.99
N VAL A 251 6.69 -14.03 17.55
CA VAL A 251 6.19 -14.13 18.92
C VAL A 251 7.25 -14.83 19.77
N PRO A 252 7.78 -14.15 20.81
CA PRO A 252 8.73 -14.76 21.71
C PRO A 252 8.12 -15.97 22.45
N GLU A 253 8.90 -17.02 22.70
CA GLU A 253 8.43 -18.17 23.51
C GLU A 253 7.97 -17.75 24.92
N SER A 254 8.57 -16.70 25.46
CA SER A 254 8.20 -16.09 26.75
C SER A 254 6.91 -15.27 26.70
N ASP A 255 6.20 -15.24 25.57
CA ASP A 255 4.93 -14.54 25.44
C ASP A 255 3.88 -15.15 26.38
N VAL A 256 3.35 -14.31 27.26
CA VAL A 256 2.39 -14.69 28.31
C VAL A 256 1.04 -15.19 27.80
N PHE A 257 0.69 -14.92 26.54
CA PHE A 257 -0.59 -15.32 25.94
C PHE A 257 -0.39 -16.37 24.85
N TYR A 258 0.50 -16.11 23.90
CA TYR A 258 0.73 -16.98 22.74
C TYR A 258 1.74 -18.09 23.00
N GLY A 259 2.68 -17.91 23.93
CA GLY A 259 3.68 -18.93 24.29
C GLY A 259 3.03 -20.25 24.75
N PRO A 260 2.08 -20.24 25.70
CA PRO A 260 1.33 -21.43 26.11
C PRO A 260 0.51 -22.09 24.98
N LEU A 261 0.21 -21.35 23.91
CA LEU A 261 -0.51 -21.83 22.74
C LEU A 261 0.43 -22.33 21.63
N ASN A 262 1.74 -22.29 21.87
CA ASN A 262 2.78 -22.64 20.90
C ASN A 262 2.68 -21.85 19.59
N VAL A 263 2.25 -20.57 19.68
CA VAL A 263 2.19 -19.65 18.55
C VAL A 263 3.47 -18.82 18.53
N SER A 264 4.31 -19.02 17.51
CA SER A 264 5.60 -18.33 17.31
C SER A 264 5.56 -17.23 16.26
N CYS A 265 4.45 -17.08 15.52
CA CYS A 265 4.35 -16.16 14.39
C CYS A 265 2.92 -15.62 14.24
N LEU A 266 2.78 -14.30 14.09
CA LEU A 266 1.52 -13.66 13.69
C LEU A 266 1.63 -13.17 12.26
N ASN A 267 0.67 -13.58 11.43
CA ASN A 267 0.67 -13.23 10.01
C ASN A 267 0.51 -11.72 9.84
N PHE A 268 1.44 -11.11 9.11
CA PHE A 268 1.37 -9.70 8.78
C PHE A 268 1.98 -9.45 7.39
N VAL A 269 1.25 -8.69 6.59
CA VAL A 269 1.57 -8.38 5.20
C VAL A 269 1.62 -6.86 5.07
N ARG A 270 2.62 -6.37 4.34
CA ARG A 270 2.77 -4.94 4.07
C ARG A 270 1.57 -4.40 3.28
N ASP A 271 1.23 -3.13 3.55
CA ASP A 271 0.35 -2.38 2.67
C ASP A 271 0.95 -2.27 1.26
N SER A 272 0.08 -2.16 0.26
CA SER A 272 0.49 -1.95 -1.12
C SER A 272 1.29 -0.67 -1.22
N PRO A 273 2.48 -0.70 -1.86
CA PRO A 273 3.15 0.54 -2.16
C PRO A 273 2.19 1.42 -2.96
N ALA A 274 2.22 2.71 -2.69
CA ALA A 274 1.50 3.67 -3.49
C ALA A 274 2.46 4.31 -4.47
N VAL A 275 1.93 4.73 -5.61
CA VAL A 275 2.66 5.59 -6.53
C VAL A 275 2.64 7.00 -5.96
N GLY A 276 3.48 7.20 -4.96
CA GLY A 276 3.65 8.49 -4.29
C GLY A 276 4.43 9.44 -5.18
N ILE A 277 3.97 10.69 -5.21
CA ILE A 277 4.78 11.85 -5.55
C ILE A 277 5.95 11.85 -4.57
N CYS A 278 7.13 12.08 -5.10
CA CYS A 278 8.29 12.12 -4.26
C CYS A 278 8.35 13.38 -3.42
N PRO A 279 8.84 13.26 -2.18
CA PRO A 279 9.15 14.43 -1.38
C PRO A 279 10.34 15.17 -1.97
#